data_AF-A0A2N3B4C1-F1
#
_entry.id   AF-A0A2N3B4C1-F1
#
_cell.length_a   1.000
_cell.length_b   1.000
_cell.length_c   1.000
_cell.angle_alpha   90.00
_cell.angle_beta   90.00
_cell.angle_gamma   90.00
#
_symmetry.space_group_name_H-M   'P 1'
#
loop_
_entity.id
_entity.type
_entity.pdbx_description
1 polymer ?
#
loop_
_entity_poly.entity_id
_entity_poly.type
_entity_poly.pdbx_seq_one_letter_code
_entity_poly.pdbx_strand_id
1 'polypeptide(L)'
;MLVAQDATVAVIDADSFQFSLNGKSYPCVVGVPDFTPPELHGKNLASVQRTIEHDNFGLAVAIFHLLFMGRHPYAGRYNGPDISMGEAIAQNRFAFSLSRKATTQTTPPPGALTLDMFPAAISAAFENAFGPKPAARPSALDWIQALNALEGSLNHCSKVKTHRYPSAARGCVWCKLAADSGFDMFPDLSAVEPNVPTDARGTEQAIREILAFRFPTVADLLPAAAAPRGTSDALREAKSGKRGRALMGLLMMGGAVAGFIYAAPAWFLWIGLAIWGWVTFSDRDVATGPFQKAFKDADERVQRELNAFVQRNGMAEVVKVRGDLDVAIAAYKGHDNALARELMVMKSNREARQRQAYLDGFPIRRASISGIGQAKTATLISFGIETAADVSQSAVRRVPGFGEVLTGKVVAWRRGHESRFKYDRTPNAQDVSDEKALRGRFAAEKAKLESSIRNGLGTLKNARARLDALPAMAKSDRALTDALAARAQSEHDLRELGASVPASAVALKVTPPQ
;
A
#
# COMPACT_ATOMS: atom_id res chain seq x y z
N MET A 1 1.02 9.66 -0.03
CA MET A 1 -0.38 9.71 0.42
C MET A 1 -1.13 8.54 -0.18
N LEU A 2 -2.08 7.96 0.54
CA LEU A 2 -3.04 6.97 0.06
C LEU A 2 -4.44 7.56 0.10
N VAL A 3 -5.32 7.12 -0.81
CA VAL A 3 -6.71 7.57 -0.89
C VAL A 3 -7.62 6.35 -0.78
N ALA A 4 -8.52 6.36 0.19
CA ALA A 4 -9.54 5.32 0.37
C ALA A 4 -10.71 5.51 -0.62
N GLN A 5 -11.60 4.51 -0.71
CA GLN A 5 -12.73 4.53 -1.66
C GLN A 5 -13.75 5.64 -1.39
N ASP A 6 -13.80 6.15 -0.17
CA ASP A 6 -14.62 7.27 0.28
C ASP A 6 -13.91 8.64 0.10
N ALA A 7 -12.80 8.66 -0.63
CA ALA A 7 -11.92 9.82 -0.80
C ALA A 7 -11.20 10.31 0.48
N THR A 8 -11.21 9.52 1.56
CA THR A 8 -10.38 9.83 2.73
C THR A 8 -8.90 9.73 2.37
N VAL A 9 -8.15 10.82 2.63
CA VAL A 9 -6.71 10.90 2.35
C VAL A 9 -5.91 10.60 3.62
N ALA A 10 -5.01 9.63 3.53
CA ALA A 10 -4.06 9.31 4.60
C ALA A 10 -2.63 9.69 4.19
N VAL A 11 -1.94 10.43 5.06
CA VAL A 11 -0.49 10.65 4.94
C VAL A 11 0.22 9.39 5.47
N ILE A 12 1.23 8.95 4.74
CA ILE A 12 2.03 7.75 5.05
C ILE A 12 3.49 8.17 5.24
N ASP A 13 4.35 7.22 5.66
CA ASP A 13 5.78 7.46 5.87
C ASP A 13 6.03 8.47 7.01
N ALA A 14 5.28 8.28 8.12
CA ALA A 14 5.34 9.14 9.31
C ALA A 14 6.64 8.95 10.13
N ASP A 15 7.37 7.87 9.88
CA ASP A 15 8.73 7.63 10.35
C ASP A 15 9.76 8.57 9.72
N SER A 16 9.41 9.21 8.59
CA SER A 16 10.21 10.24 7.93
C SER A 16 9.80 11.68 8.30
N PHE A 17 9.13 11.89 9.44
CA PHE A 17 8.72 13.23 9.89
C PHE A 17 9.75 13.86 10.83
N GLN A 18 9.88 15.19 10.75
CA GLN A 18 10.51 15.95 11.83
C GLN A 18 9.49 16.14 12.96
N PHE A 19 9.85 15.79 14.18
CA PHE A 19 9.04 16.08 15.36
C PHE A 19 9.91 16.48 16.55
N SER A 20 9.29 17.13 17.53
CA SER A 20 9.95 17.50 18.79
C SER A 20 9.20 16.86 19.96
N LEU A 21 9.94 16.23 20.86
CA LEU A 21 9.41 15.59 22.06
C LEU A 21 10.30 15.94 23.25
N ASN A 22 9.71 16.46 24.33
CA ASN A 22 10.43 16.82 25.57
C ASN A 22 11.65 17.73 25.35
N GLY A 23 11.53 18.73 24.46
CA GLY A 23 12.62 19.65 24.13
C GLY A 23 13.73 19.07 23.24
N LYS A 24 13.64 17.79 22.86
CA LYS A 24 14.55 17.16 21.89
C LYS A 24 13.92 17.16 20.50
N SER A 25 14.67 17.67 19.51
CA SER A 25 14.28 17.66 18.10
C SER A 25 14.81 16.41 17.41
N TYR A 26 13.96 15.76 16.61
CA TYR A 26 14.29 14.61 15.79
C TYR A 26 14.19 15.03 14.33
N PRO A 27 15.31 15.27 13.63
CA PRO A 27 15.30 15.79 12.27
C PRO A 27 14.93 14.72 11.25
N CYS A 28 14.24 15.13 10.18
CA CYS A 28 14.05 14.32 8.99
C CYS A 28 15.28 14.43 8.08
N VAL A 29 16.08 13.36 8.02
CA VAL A 29 17.32 13.32 7.23
C VAL A 29 17.09 13.00 5.74
N VAL A 30 15.89 12.51 5.40
CA VAL A 30 15.54 12.12 4.03
C VAL A 30 14.93 13.29 3.25
N GLY A 31 15.21 13.34 1.96
CA GLY A 31 14.63 14.34 1.06
C GLY A 31 14.83 13.93 -0.39
N VAL A 32 13.79 14.13 -1.20
CA VAL A 32 13.85 13.93 -2.65
C VAL A 32 14.01 15.32 -3.28
N PRO A 33 15.07 15.58 -4.07
CA PRO A 33 15.35 16.90 -4.64
C PRO A 33 14.14 17.51 -5.36
N ASP A 34 13.34 16.70 -6.05
CA ASP A 34 12.18 17.16 -6.81
C ASP A 34 11.04 17.71 -5.93
N PHE A 35 11.05 17.43 -4.62
CA PHE A 35 10.05 17.90 -3.66
C PHE A 35 10.65 18.78 -2.56
N THR A 36 11.95 19.04 -2.63
CA THR A 36 12.68 19.83 -1.63
C THR A 36 12.52 21.32 -1.94
N PRO A 37 12.16 22.19 -0.98
CA PRO A 37 12.03 23.61 -1.25
C PRO A 37 13.39 24.26 -1.57
N PRO A 38 13.43 25.37 -2.34
CA PRO A 38 14.65 25.97 -2.86
C PRO A 38 15.75 26.22 -1.82
N GLU A 39 15.37 26.71 -0.64
CA GLU A 39 16.27 27.06 0.46
C GLU A 39 16.95 25.87 1.15
N LEU A 40 16.45 24.64 0.92
CA LEU A 40 17.03 23.40 1.45
C LEU A 40 17.95 22.68 0.46
N HIS A 41 17.99 23.11 -0.81
CA HIS A 41 18.90 22.51 -1.78
C HIS A 41 20.37 22.75 -1.39
N GLY A 42 21.18 21.69 -1.49
CA GLY A 42 22.60 21.71 -1.13
C GLY A 42 22.87 21.81 0.38
N LYS A 43 21.84 21.78 1.23
CA LYS A 43 21.98 21.74 2.69
C LYS A 43 22.04 20.30 3.19
N ASN A 44 22.74 20.09 4.30
CA ASN A 44 22.66 18.83 5.04
C ASN A 44 21.35 18.78 5.83
N LEU A 45 20.38 17.96 5.38
CA LEU A 45 19.06 17.85 6.00
C LEU A 45 19.11 17.36 7.46
N ALA A 46 20.18 16.68 7.86
CA ALA A 46 20.37 16.25 9.25
C ALA A 46 20.67 17.41 10.22
N SER A 47 21.15 18.55 9.72
CA SER A 47 21.50 19.72 10.53
C SER A 47 20.56 20.91 10.34
N VAL A 48 19.53 20.78 9.50
CA VAL A 48 18.57 21.86 9.25
C VAL A 48 17.28 21.59 10.01
N GLN A 49 16.85 22.54 10.82
CA GLN A 49 15.51 22.52 11.41
C GLN A 49 14.48 22.88 10.33
N ARG A 50 13.58 21.95 10.01
CA ARG A 50 12.45 22.24 9.12
C ARG A 50 11.44 23.14 9.82
N THR A 51 10.86 24.06 9.06
CA THR A 51 9.81 24.97 9.50
C THR A 51 8.50 24.65 8.78
N ILE A 52 7.40 25.24 9.23
CA ILE A 52 6.08 25.06 8.62
C ILE A 52 6.06 25.54 7.16
N GLU A 53 6.89 26.51 6.80
CA GLU A 53 7.02 27.00 5.43
C GLU A 53 7.58 25.95 4.48
N HIS A 54 8.43 25.03 4.95
CA HIS A 54 8.91 23.89 4.15
C HIS A 54 7.77 22.91 3.87
N ASP A 55 6.93 22.63 4.87
CA ASP A 55 5.77 21.76 4.72
C ASP A 55 4.71 22.40 3.79
N ASN A 56 4.49 23.72 3.91
CA ASN A 56 3.60 24.48 3.03
C ASN A 56 4.05 24.42 1.55
N PHE A 57 5.36 24.36 1.29
CA PHE A 57 5.88 24.12 -0.07
C PHE A 57 5.47 22.73 -0.58
N GLY A 58 5.73 21.68 0.22
CA GLY A 58 5.35 20.32 -0.13
C GLY A 58 3.84 20.16 -0.34
N LEU A 59 3.03 20.80 0.51
CA LEU A 59 1.58 20.87 0.37
C LEU A 59 1.17 21.55 -0.94
N ALA A 60 1.80 22.68 -1.29
CA ALA A 60 1.52 23.36 -2.55
C ALA A 60 1.89 22.50 -3.77
N VAL A 61 3.00 21.74 -3.74
CA VAL A 61 3.35 20.79 -4.81
C VAL A 61 2.27 19.71 -4.93
N ALA A 62 1.79 19.15 -3.82
CA ALA A 62 0.74 18.15 -3.82
C ALA A 62 -0.58 18.69 -4.41
N ILE A 63 -0.99 19.90 -4.02
CA ILE A 63 -2.20 20.55 -4.57
C ILE A 63 -2.01 20.88 -6.04
N PHE A 64 -0.82 21.31 -6.46
CA PHE A 64 -0.51 21.55 -7.86
C PHE A 64 -0.64 20.26 -8.68
N HIS A 65 -0.12 19.13 -8.19
CA HIS A 65 -0.31 17.83 -8.83
C HIS A 65 -1.78 17.47 -9.01
N LEU A 66 -2.63 17.74 -8.03
CA LEU A 66 -4.07 17.48 -8.15
C LEU A 66 -4.75 18.36 -9.21
N LEU A 67 -4.43 19.65 -9.23
CA LEU A 67 -5.07 20.60 -10.16
C LEU A 67 -4.49 20.58 -11.59
N PHE A 68 -3.24 20.15 -11.76
CA PHE A 68 -2.51 20.14 -13.03
C PHE A 68 -2.24 18.71 -13.55
N MET A 69 -3.11 17.76 -13.22
CA MET A 69 -3.09 16.38 -13.73
C MET A 69 -1.74 15.66 -13.56
N GLY A 70 -1.16 15.76 -12.35
CA GLY A 70 0.10 15.13 -11.99
C GLY A 70 1.35 15.81 -12.54
N ARG A 71 1.23 16.99 -13.18
CA ARG A 71 2.39 17.75 -13.66
C ARG A 71 3.07 18.50 -12.53
N HIS A 72 4.40 18.43 -12.47
CA HIS A 72 5.19 19.14 -11.48
C HIS A 72 5.25 20.66 -11.75
N PRO A 73 5.19 21.56 -10.74
CA PRO A 73 5.25 23.02 -10.93
C PRO A 73 6.55 23.52 -11.59
N TYR A 74 7.62 22.73 -11.53
CA TYR A 74 8.92 23.04 -12.15
C TYR A 74 9.21 22.23 -13.42
N ALA A 75 8.26 21.41 -13.90
CA ALA A 75 8.40 20.67 -15.16
C ALA A 75 8.06 21.57 -16.36
N GLY A 76 8.97 22.49 -16.68
CA GLY A 76 8.83 23.41 -17.81
C GLY A 76 10.03 23.38 -18.75
N ARG A 77 9.89 24.06 -19.90
CA ARG A 77 10.96 24.26 -20.87
C ARG A 77 11.77 25.49 -20.48
N TYR A 78 13.00 25.27 -20.03
CA TYR A 78 13.96 26.32 -19.72
C TYR A 78 14.66 26.81 -20.99
N ASN A 79 14.81 28.13 -21.14
CA ASN A 79 15.43 28.75 -22.32
C ASN A 79 16.98 28.79 -22.24
N GLY A 80 17.59 27.74 -21.69
CA GLY A 80 19.03 27.62 -21.48
C GLY A 80 19.49 26.16 -21.54
N PRO A 81 20.70 25.83 -21.03
CA PRO A 81 21.17 24.45 -20.95
C PRO A 81 20.20 23.58 -20.17
N ASP A 82 20.10 22.29 -20.54
CA ASP A 82 19.26 21.35 -19.81
C ASP A 82 19.64 21.32 -18.33
N ILE A 83 18.63 21.47 -17.47
CA ILE A 83 18.76 21.41 -16.01
C ILE A 83 17.82 20.34 -15.46
N SER A 84 18.24 19.68 -14.39
CA SER A 84 17.40 18.78 -13.62
C SER A 84 16.26 19.54 -12.92
N MET A 85 15.23 18.80 -12.50
CA MET A 85 14.10 19.39 -11.79
C MET A 85 14.52 19.97 -10.43
N GLY A 86 15.37 19.25 -9.69
CA GLY A 86 15.97 19.76 -8.46
C GLY A 86 16.75 21.07 -8.67
N GLU A 87 17.50 21.21 -9.77
CA GLU A 87 18.17 22.48 -10.10
C GLU A 87 17.17 23.59 -10.45
N ALA A 88 16.09 23.27 -11.17
CA ALA A 88 15.02 24.22 -11.47
C ALA A 88 14.33 24.74 -10.19
N ILE A 89 14.12 23.86 -9.21
CA ILE A 89 13.57 24.24 -7.90
C ILE A 89 14.57 25.11 -7.12
N ALA A 90 15.82 24.67 -7.00
CA ALA A 90 16.89 25.43 -6.34
C ALA A 90 17.02 26.86 -6.91
N GLN A 91 16.83 27.02 -8.22
CA GLN A 91 16.89 28.29 -8.92
C GLN A 91 15.54 29.06 -8.96
N ASN A 92 14.53 28.62 -8.21
CA ASN A 92 13.19 29.23 -8.16
C ASN A 92 12.50 29.37 -9.54
N ARG A 93 12.77 28.46 -10.47
CA ARG A 93 12.26 28.50 -11.85
C ARG A 93 10.86 27.92 -12.00
N PHE A 94 9.90 28.49 -11.27
CA PHE A 94 8.50 28.08 -11.37
C PHE A 94 7.97 28.28 -12.80
N ALA A 95 7.65 27.17 -13.47
CA ALA A 95 7.37 27.15 -14.90
C ALA A 95 6.06 27.85 -15.28
N PHE A 96 5.11 27.92 -14.35
CA PHE A 96 3.75 28.41 -14.60
C PHE A 96 3.52 29.84 -14.10
N SER A 97 4.57 30.54 -13.65
CA SER A 97 4.47 31.91 -13.15
C SER A 97 3.90 32.86 -14.20
N LEU A 98 2.94 33.69 -13.79
CA LEU A 98 2.39 34.77 -14.61
C LEU A 98 3.21 36.05 -14.46
N SER A 99 3.70 36.31 -13.24
CA SER A 99 4.36 37.55 -12.85
C SER A 99 5.88 37.54 -13.05
N ARG A 100 6.53 36.37 -12.95
CA ARG A 100 8.00 36.25 -12.94
C ARG A 100 8.58 35.59 -14.20
N LYS A 101 7.85 35.55 -15.31
CA LYS A 101 8.27 34.87 -16.57
C LYS A 101 9.68 35.25 -17.03
N ALA A 102 10.03 36.54 -16.95
CA ALA A 102 11.35 37.03 -17.34
C ALA A 102 12.47 36.51 -16.42
N THR A 103 12.19 36.36 -15.12
CA THR A 103 13.15 35.89 -14.12
C THR A 103 13.27 34.38 -14.11
N THR A 104 12.16 33.64 -14.22
CA THR A 104 12.18 32.17 -14.21
C THR A 104 12.77 31.61 -15.50
N GLN A 105 12.60 32.32 -16.62
CA GLN A 105 13.05 31.91 -17.97
C GLN A 105 12.57 30.51 -18.37
N THR A 106 11.47 30.06 -17.77
CA THR A 106 10.89 28.75 -17.98
C THR A 106 9.44 28.92 -18.39
N THR A 107 9.04 28.23 -19.45
CA THR A 107 7.65 28.21 -19.92
C THR A 107 7.00 26.86 -19.65
N PRO A 108 5.67 26.80 -19.42
CA PRO A 108 4.96 25.54 -19.29
C PRO A 108 5.13 24.66 -20.54
N PRO A 109 5.07 23.32 -20.41
CA PRO A 109 5.04 22.43 -21.55
C PRO A 109 3.83 22.74 -22.46
N PRO A 110 3.95 22.53 -23.79
CA PRO A 110 2.81 22.64 -24.69
C PRO A 110 1.65 21.74 -24.24
N GLY A 111 0.41 22.25 -24.31
CA GLY A 111 -0.78 21.50 -23.91
C GLY A 111 -0.91 21.27 -22.40
N ALA A 112 -0.21 22.04 -21.56
CA ALA A 112 -0.48 22.08 -20.12
C ALA A 112 -1.54 23.16 -19.80
N LEU A 113 -2.25 22.99 -18.69
CA LEU A 113 -3.02 24.07 -18.09
C LEU A 113 -2.08 25.20 -17.66
N THR A 114 -2.57 26.44 -17.69
CA THR A 114 -1.81 27.62 -17.27
C THR A 114 -2.54 28.34 -16.13
N LEU A 115 -1.79 29.07 -15.28
CA LEU A 115 -2.36 29.71 -14.08
C LEU A 115 -3.43 30.76 -14.39
N ASP A 116 -3.41 31.37 -15.58
CA ASP A 116 -4.41 32.36 -16.02
C ASP A 116 -5.79 31.73 -16.33
N MET A 117 -5.88 30.40 -16.34
CA MET A 117 -7.15 29.68 -16.45
C MET A 117 -7.86 29.51 -15.10
N PHE A 118 -7.18 29.80 -13.98
CA PHE A 118 -7.71 29.66 -12.63
C PHE A 118 -8.13 31.02 -12.05
N PRO A 119 -9.02 31.05 -11.04
CA PRO A 119 -9.35 32.28 -10.33
C PRO A 119 -8.11 32.90 -9.68
N ALA A 120 -8.11 34.24 -9.58
CA ALA A 120 -6.96 35.00 -9.09
C ALA A 120 -6.43 34.52 -7.72
N ALA A 121 -7.31 34.06 -6.83
CA ALA A 121 -6.93 33.51 -5.53
C ALA A 121 -6.02 32.26 -5.65
N ILE A 122 -6.34 31.34 -6.57
CA ILE A 122 -5.54 30.13 -6.80
C ILE A 122 -4.22 30.49 -7.47
N SER A 123 -4.25 31.37 -8.47
CA SER A 123 -3.04 31.81 -9.18
C SER A 123 -2.08 32.54 -8.23
N ALA A 124 -2.60 33.41 -7.35
CA ALA A 124 -1.82 34.10 -6.32
C ALA A 124 -1.27 33.13 -5.27
N ALA A 125 -2.06 32.14 -4.83
CA ALA A 125 -1.61 31.13 -3.88
C ALA A 125 -0.41 30.35 -4.43
N PHE A 126 -0.43 29.93 -5.69
CA PHE A 126 0.71 29.25 -6.31
C PHE A 126 1.91 30.17 -6.55
N GLU A 127 1.70 31.43 -6.93
CA GLU A 127 2.79 32.40 -7.07
C GLU A 127 3.50 32.67 -5.74
N ASN A 128 2.74 32.74 -4.66
CA ASN A 128 3.27 32.87 -3.30
C ASN A 128 3.96 31.58 -2.84
N ALA A 129 3.36 30.41 -3.11
CA ALA A 129 3.90 29.12 -2.72
C ALA A 129 5.27 28.82 -3.34
N PHE A 130 5.40 29.10 -4.65
CA PHE A 130 6.62 28.86 -5.43
C PHE A 130 7.42 30.15 -5.69
N GLY A 131 7.16 31.17 -4.86
CA GLY A 131 7.87 32.43 -4.83
C GLY A 131 9.17 32.33 -4.02
N PRO A 132 10.05 33.35 -4.11
CA PRO A 132 11.34 33.35 -3.41
C PRO A 132 11.22 33.62 -1.90
N LYS A 133 10.03 33.94 -1.37
CA LYS A 133 9.81 34.27 0.04
C LYS A 133 9.07 33.13 0.75
N PRO A 134 9.75 32.28 1.54
CA PRO A 134 9.10 31.16 2.25
C PRO A 134 7.93 31.58 3.14
N ALA A 135 8.03 32.74 3.81
CA ALA A 135 6.99 33.26 4.70
C ALA A 135 5.69 33.67 3.98
N ALA A 136 5.70 33.80 2.64
CA ALA A 136 4.51 34.11 1.87
C ALA A 136 3.70 32.86 1.50
N ARG A 137 4.24 31.64 1.73
CA ARG A 137 3.61 30.40 1.29
C ARG A 137 2.26 30.19 1.99
N PRO A 138 1.18 29.86 1.26
CA PRO A 138 -0.13 29.66 1.86
C PRO A 138 -0.13 28.50 2.85
N SER A 139 -0.83 28.67 3.97
CA SER A 139 -1.09 27.63 4.94
C SER A 139 -2.14 26.63 4.42
N ALA A 140 -2.28 25.49 5.12
CA ALA A 140 -3.36 24.55 4.84
C ALA A 140 -4.76 25.19 4.92
N LEU A 141 -4.99 26.13 5.84
CA LEU A 141 -6.26 26.83 5.97
C LEU A 141 -6.52 27.75 4.77
N ASP A 142 -5.50 28.46 4.29
CA ASP A 142 -5.60 29.30 3.10
C ASP A 142 -5.94 28.46 1.86
N TRP A 143 -5.33 27.28 1.74
CA TRP A 143 -5.65 26.32 0.67
C TRP A 143 -7.09 25.82 0.74
N ILE A 144 -7.61 25.47 1.93
CA ILE A 144 -9.00 25.07 2.11
C ILE A 144 -9.95 26.17 1.62
N GLN A 145 -9.71 27.42 2.03
CA GLN A 145 -10.53 28.55 1.62
C GLN A 145 -10.49 28.77 0.10
N ALA A 146 -9.28 28.76 -0.49
CA ALA A 146 -9.10 28.97 -1.92
C ALA A 146 -9.72 27.83 -2.77
N LEU A 147 -9.58 26.57 -2.33
CA LEU A 147 -10.10 25.41 -3.04
C LEU A 147 -11.64 25.31 -2.93
N ASN A 148 -12.23 25.64 -1.78
CA ASN A 148 -13.69 25.70 -1.64
C ASN A 148 -14.28 26.81 -2.54
N ALA A 149 -13.63 27.96 -2.62
CA ALA A 149 -14.03 29.03 -3.53
C ALA A 149 -13.88 28.60 -5.01
N LEU A 150 -12.81 27.87 -5.34
CA LEU A 150 -12.62 27.29 -6.67
C LEU A 150 -13.77 26.34 -7.02
N GLU A 151 -14.11 25.40 -6.14
CA GLU A 151 -15.18 24.42 -6.32
C GLU A 151 -16.52 25.11 -6.62
N GLY A 152 -16.88 26.11 -5.82
CA GLY A 152 -18.10 26.91 -6.04
C GLY A 152 -18.09 27.76 -7.31
N SER A 153 -16.92 27.99 -7.93
CA SER A 153 -16.76 28.79 -9.15
C SER A 153 -16.64 27.96 -10.44
N LEU A 154 -16.78 26.63 -10.36
CA LEU A 154 -16.67 25.76 -11.53
C LEU A 154 -17.91 25.85 -12.43
N ASN A 155 -17.68 26.04 -13.72
CA ASN A 155 -18.70 25.97 -14.76
C ASN A 155 -18.82 24.55 -15.33
N HIS A 156 -20.03 24.22 -15.78
CA HIS A 156 -20.29 23.01 -16.55
C HIS A 156 -20.09 23.23 -18.05
N CYS A 157 -19.49 22.25 -18.73
CA CYS A 157 -19.42 22.27 -20.19
C CYS A 157 -20.75 21.86 -20.80
N SER A 158 -21.20 22.59 -21.82
CA SER A 158 -22.42 22.26 -22.58
C SER A 158 -22.21 21.10 -23.57
N LYS A 159 -20.96 20.77 -23.92
CA LYS A 159 -20.64 19.72 -24.90
C LYS A 159 -20.41 18.34 -24.29
N VAL A 160 -19.79 18.29 -23.11
CA VAL A 160 -19.36 17.03 -22.46
C VAL A 160 -19.76 17.11 -20.99
N LYS A 161 -20.68 16.24 -20.54
CA LYS A 161 -21.35 16.38 -19.24
C LYS A 161 -20.40 16.25 -18.03
N THR A 162 -19.35 15.45 -18.19
CA THR A 162 -18.31 15.19 -17.19
C THR A 162 -17.33 16.35 -17.03
N HIS A 163 -17.30 17.31 -17.96
CA HIS A 163 -16.36 18.44 -17.90
C HIS A 163 -16.87 19.53 -16.95
N ARG A 164 -16.10 19.76 -15.88
CA ARG A 164 -16.20 20.95 -15.02
C ARG A 164 -14.91 21.75 -15.12
N TYR A 165 -14.97 23.07 -15.29
CA TYR A 165 -13.79 23.91 -15.48
C TYR A 165 -13.92 25.24 -14.71
N PRO A 166 -12.82 25.89 -14.31
CA PRO A 166 -12.90 27.16 -13.59
C PRO A 166 -13.57 28.25 -14.43
N SER A 167 -14.45 29.03 -13.83
CA SER A 167 -15.16 30.13 -14.54
C SER A 167 -14.24 31.20 -15.11
N ALA A 168 -13.05 31.38 -14.52
CA ALA A 168 -12.01 32.27 -15.04
C ALA A 168 -11.47 31.83 -16.42
N ALA A 169 -11.61 30.55 -16.78
CA ALA A 169 -11.21 30.07 -18.09
C ALA A 169 -12.19 30.58 -19.16
N ARG A 170 -11.66 31.05 -20.30
CA ARG A 170 -12.43 31.57 -21.44
C ARG A 170 -13.09 30.45 -22.28
N GLY A 171 -13.71 29.48 -21.61
CA GLY A 171 -14.31 28.27 -22.18
C GLY A 171 -13.78 26.99 -21.56
N CYS A 172 -14.36 25.85 -21.97
CA CYS A 172 -14.03 24.55 -21.40
C CYS A 172 -12.57 24.14 -21.72
N VAL A 173 -11.72 24.17 -20.70
CA VAL A 173 -10.29 23.81 -20.82
C VAL A 173 -10.07 22.38 -21.30
N TRP A 174 -10.92 21.45 -20.86
CA TRP A 174 -10.83 20.03 -21.22
C TRP A 174 -11.13 19.77 -22.68
N CYS A 175 -12.20 20.35 -23.23
CA CYS A 175 -12.48 20.30 -24.67
C CYS A 175 -11.34 20.90 -25.51
N LYS A 176 -10.74 22.01 -25.07
CA LYS A 176 -9.59 22.62 -25.77
C LYS A 176 -8.39 21.67 -25.75
N LEU A 177 -8.02 21.16 -24.58
CA LEU A 177 -6.94 20.18 -24.42
C LEU A 177 -7.18 18.91 -25.23
N ALA A 178 -8.42 18.41 -25.27
CA ALA A 178 -8.79 17.23 -26.06
C ALA A 178 -8.71 17.50 -27.57
N ALA A 179 -9.08 18.70 -28.03
CA ALA A 179 -8.93 19.08 -29.43
C ALA A 179 -7.44 19.16 -29.84
N ASP A 180 -6.60 19.74 -28.98
CA ASP A 180 -5.17 19.93 -29.22
C ASP A 180 -4.40 18.60 -29.15
N SER A 181 -4.63 17.79 -28.10
CA SER A 181 -3.91 16.53 -27.84
C SER A 181 -4.55 15.29 -28.46
N GLY A 182 -5.82 15.35 -28.87
CA GLY A 182 -6.59 14.19 -29.30
C GLY A 182 -7.03 13.25 -28.17
N PHE A 183 -6.78 13.62 -26.90
CA PHE A 183 -7.09 12.82 -25.72
C PHE A 183 -7.97 13.62 -24.76
N ASP A 184 -9.19 13.13 -24.50
CA ASP A 184 -10.06 13.67 -23.46
C ASP A 184 -9.75 12.96 -22.14
N MET A 185 -9.33 13.73 -21.14
CA MET A 185 -8.99 13.22 -19.80
C MET A 185 -10.23 12.92 -18.95
N PHE A 186 -11.36 13.55 -19.27
CA PHE A 186 -12.61 13.41 -18.54
C PHE A 186 -13.75 13.12 -19.53
N PRO A 187 -13.67 12.06 -20.35
CA PRO A 187 -14.66 11.82 -21.40
C PRO A 187 -16.04 11.55 -20.80
N ASP A 188 -17.09 11.93 -21.53
CA ASP A 188 -18.45 11.59 -21.16
C ASP A 188 -18.67 10.09 -21.34
N LEU A 189 -18.57 9.34 -20.24
CA LEU A 189 -18.83 7.91 -20.21
C LEU A 189 -20.32 7.57 -20.35
N SER A 190 -21.22 8.56 -20.43
CA SER A 190 -22.66 8.32 -20.66
C SER A 190 -22.96 7.86 -22.09
N ALA A 191 -22.15 8.28 -23.08
CA ALA A 191 -22.29 7.84 -24.47
C ALA A 191 -21.68 6.44 -24.71
N VAL A 192 -20.86 5.97 -23.77
CA VAL A 192 -20.67 4.55 -23.53
C VAL A 192 -21.87 4.13 -22.71
N GLU A 193 -23.02 3.91 -23.34
CA GLU A 193 -24.00 3.07 -22.68
C GLU A 193 -23.25 1.80 -22.28
N PRO A 194 -23.15 1.47 -20.99
CA PRO A 194 -22.81 0.13 -20.63
C PRO A 194 -24.02 -0.67 -21.09
N ASN A 195 -24.00 -1.14 -22.34
CA ASN A 195 -24.76 -2.32 -22.73
C ASN A 195 -24.06 -3.57 -22.15
N VAL A 196 -23.49 -3.42 -20.95
CA VAL A 196 -23.32 -4.48 -19.98
C VAL A 196 -24.70 -4.55 -19.34
N PRO A 197 -25.42 -5.67 -19.46
CA PRO A 197 -26.67 -5.84 -18.75
C PRO A 197 -26.45 -5.42 -17.30
N THR A 198 -27.20 -4.43 -16.84
CA THR A 198 -27.37 -4.14 -15.41
C THR A 198 -27.55 -5.47 -14.71
N ASP A 199 -26.72 -5.74 -13.69
CA ASP A 199 -26.63 -6.97 -12.89
C ASP A 199 -27.90 -7.85 -12.92
N ALA A 200 -28.12 -8.57 -14.02
CA ALA A 200 -29.34 -9.34 -14.23
C ALA A 200 -29.31 -10.64 -13.41
N ARG A 201 -28.20 -10.90 -12.70
CA ARG A 201 -27.87 -12.16 -12.03
C ARG A 201 -27.58 -12.01 -10.54
N GLY A 202 -27.69 -10.80 -9.97
CA GLY A 202 -27.57 -10.54 -8.52
C GLY A 202 -26.15 -10.64 -7.95
N THR A 203 -25.10 -10.38 -8.74
CA THR A 203 -23.71 -10.46 -8.28
C THR A 203 -23.39 -9.40 -7.23
N GLU A 204 -23.89 -8.17 -7.37
CA GLU A 204 -23.69 -7.12 -6.36
C GLU A 204 -24.43 -7.45 -5.05
N GLN A 205 -25.59 -8.09 -5.16
CA GLN A 205 -26.28 -8.64 -4.00
C GLN A 205 -25.45 -9.76 -3.34
N ALA A 206 -24.88 -10.66 -4.15
CA ALA A 206 -24.03 -11.73 -3.63
C ALA A 206 -22.79 -11.17 -2.90
N ILE A 207 -22.16 -10.12 -3.43
CA ILE A 207 -21.06 -9.41 -2.76
C ILE A 207 -21.51 -8.89 -1.39
N ARG A 208 -22.67 -8.22 -1.31
CA ARG A 208 -23.20 -7.72 -0.02
C ARG A 208 -23.44 -8.85 0.98
N GLU A 209 -24.03 -9.97 0.54
CA GLU A 209 -24.27 -11.14 1.40
C GLU A 209 -22.99 -11.81 1.86
N ILE A 210 -21.98 -11.91 0.98
CA ILE A 210 -20.64 -12.37 1.34
C ILE A 210 -20.09 -11.43 2.41
N LEU A 211 -19.99 -10.13 2.16
CA LEU A 211 -19.45 -9.15 3.11
C LEU A 211 -20.14 -9.17 4.48
N ALA A 212 -21.45 -9.47 4.53
CA ALA A 212 -22.22 -9.58 5.76
C ALA A 212 -22.09 -10.95 6.48
N PHE A 213 -21.44 -11.94 5.86
CA PHE A 213 -21.30 -13.28 6.43
C PHE A 213 -20.46 -13.28 7.71
N ARG A 214 -21.05 -13.75 8.81
CA ARG A 214 -20.39 -13.77 10.13
C ARG A 214 -19.77 -15.13 10.44
N PHE A 215 -18.51 -15.13 10.86
CA PHE A 215 -17.82 -16.31 11.37
C PHE A 215 -17.88 -16.37 12.90
N PRO A 216 -17.89 -17.58 13.51
CA PRO A 216 -17.70 -17.74 14.95
C PRO A 216 -16.38 -17.13 15.42
N THR A 217 -16.42 -16.43 16.55
CA THR A 217 -15.24 -15.81 17.16
C THR A 217 -14.52 -16.75 18.13
N VAL A 218 -13.33 -16.37 18.59
CA VAL A 218 -12.62 -17.10 19.66
C VAL A 218 -13.51 -17.28 20.89
N ALA A 219 -14.25 -16.24 21.27
CA ALA A 219 -15.13 -16.29 22.44
C ALA A 219 -16.28 -17.28 22.27
N ASP A 220 -16.79 -17.45 21.04
CA ASP A 220 -17.86 -18.41 20.75
C ASP A 220 -17.36 -19.86 20.80
N LEU A 221 -16.06 -20.07 20.51
CA LEU A 221 -15.43 -21.39 20.43
C LEU A 221 -14.71 -21.82 21.71
N LEU A 222 -14.48 -20.90 22.64
CA LEU A 222 -13.90 -21.21 23.95
C LEU A 222 -15.01 -21.26 25.01
N PRO A 223 -15.53 -22.46 25.36
CA PRO A 223 -16.52 -22.57 26.42
C PRO A 223 -15.95 -22.11 27.77
N ALA A 224 -16.84 -21.64 28.65
CA ALA A 224 -16.46 -21.34 30.02
C ALA A 224 -15.93 -22.62 30.69
N ALA A 225 -14.71 -22.56 31.23
CA ALA A 225 -14.10 -23.68 31.93
C ALA A 225 -14.86 -23.95 33.24
N ALA A 226 -14.96 -25.22 33.64
CA ALA A 226 -15.48 -25.58 34.95
C ALA A 226 -14.59 -24.98 36.05
N ALA A 227 -15.20 -24.41 37.09
CA ALA A 227 -14.47 -23.86 38.21
C ALA A 227 -13.65 -24.96 38.91
N PRO A 228 -12.36 -24.73 39.20
CA PRO A 228 -11.54 -25.70 39.90
C PRO A 228 -12.08 -25.94 41.31
N ARG A 229 -12.08 -27.20 41.76
CA ARG A 229 -12.61 -27.62 43.08
C ARG A 229 -11.61 -27.40 44.24
N GLY A 230 -10.46 -26.78 43.96
CA GLY A 230 -9.42 -26.44 44.92
C GLY A 230 -8.04 -26.28 44.25
N THR A 231 -6.99 -26.08 45.05
CA THR A 231 -5.59 -26.03 44.59
C THR A 231 -5.14 -27.37 43.99
N SER A 232 -4.29 -27.33 42.97
CA SER A 232 -3.73 -28.56 42.38
C SER A 232 -2.90 -29.39 43.37
N ASP A 233 -2.73 -30.67 43.07
CA ASP A 233 -1.88 -31.56 43.88
C ASP A 233 -0.42 -31.09 43.87
N ALA A 234 0.05 -30.52 42.75
CA ALA A 234 1.38 -29.91 42.66
C ALA A 234 1.53 -28.71 43.61
N LEU A 235 0.51 -27.85 43.72
CA LEU A 235 0.53 -26.74 44.67
C LEU A 235 0.42 -27.22 46.12
N ARG A 236 -0.38 -28.26 46.38
CA ARG A 236 -0.49 -28.88 47.72
C ARG A 236 0.83 -29.51 48.17
N GLU A 237 1.50 -30.23 47.28
CA GLU A 237 2.80 -30.85 47.53
C GLU A 237 3.90 -29.79 47.73
N ALA A 238 3.90 -28.72 46.93
CA ALA A 238 4.82 -27.61 47.12
C ALA A 238 4.61 -26.91 48.48
N LYS A 239 3.34 -26.66 48.87
CA LYS A 239 2.99 -26.08 50.17
C LYS A 239 3.34 -27.03 51.33
N SER A 240 3.09 -28.34 51.20
CA SER A 240 3.38 -29.32 52.25
C SER A 240 4.89 -29.54 52.44
N GLY A 241 5.66 -29.56 51.37
CA GLY A 241 7.13 -29.65 51.41
C GLY A 241 7.76 -28.43 52.11
N LYS A 242 7.25 -27.22 51.84
CA LYS A 242 7.68 -25.99 52.55
C LYS A 242 7.29 -26.01 54.02
N ARG A 243 6.09 -26.48 54.37
CA ARG A 243 5.66 -26.68 55.77
C ARG A 243 6.54 -27.70 56.50
N GLY A 244 6.91 -28.80 55.85
CA GLY A 244 7.81 -29.81 56.41
C GLY A 244 9.22 -29.28 56.65
N ARG A 245 9.78 -28.50 55.71
CA ARG A 245 11.06 -27.81 55.91
C ARG A 245 11.02 -26.79 57.03
N ALA A 246 9.93 -26.03 57.14
CA ALA A 246 9.75 -25.09 58.24
C ALA A 246 9.69 -25.81 59.60
N LEU A 247 9.02 -26.96 59.68
CA LEU A 247 9.00 -27.80 60.88
C LEU A 247 10.40 -28.35 61.21
N MET A 248 11.15 -28.79 60.21
CA MET A 248 12.55 -29.25 60.38
C MET A 248 13.45 -28.12 60.89
N GLY A 249 13.32 -26.91 60.33
CA GLY A 249 14.06 -25.73 60.78
C GLY A 249 13.74 -25.37 62.24
N LEU A 250 12.47 -25.46 62.64
CA LEU A 250 12.05 -25.32 64.05
C LEU A 250 12.69 -26.37 64.96
N LEU A 251 12.71 -27.63 64.54
CA LEU A 251 13.32 -28.72 65.30
C LEU A 251 14.85 -28.53 65.43
N MET A 252 15.52 -28.06 64.37
CA MET A 252 16.96 -27.72 64.41
C MET A 252 17.26 -26.57 65.37
N MET A 253 16.43 -25.52 65.36
CA MET A 253 16.56 -24.41 66.31
C MET A 253 16.31 -24.88 67.75
N GLY A 254 15.28 -25.70 67.98
CA GLY A 254 15.01 -26.30 69.29
C GLY A 254 16.15 -27.21 69.77
N GLY A 255 16.73 -28.00 68.86
CA GLY A 255 17.89 -28.85 69.13
C GLY A 255 19.15 -28.05 69.44
N ALA A 256 19.36 -26.90 68.78
CA ALA A 256 20.47 -25.99 69.08
C ALA A 256 20.34 -25.39 70.48
N VAL A 257 19.13 -24.99 70.89
CA VAL A 257 18.86 -24.48 72.25
C VAL A 257 19.12 -25.57 73.30
N ALA A 258 18.63 -26.79 73.08
CA ALA A 258 18.91 -27.92 73.97
C ALA A 258 20.42 -28.24 74.03
N GLY A 259 21.12 -28.22 72.90
CA GLY A 259 22.56 -28.43 72.81
C GLY A 259 23.37 -27.40 73.60
N PHE A 260 22.95 -26.14 73.60
CA PHE A 260 23.54 -25.09 74.43
C PHE A 260 23.38 -25.34 75.94
N ILE A 261 22.28 -25.97 76.35
CA ILE A 261 21.98 -26.28 77.76
C ILE A 261 22.83 -27.46 78.26
N TYR A 262 22.99 -28.51 77.45
CA TYR A 262 23.62 -29.77 77.88
C TYR A 262 25.07 -29.96 77.43
N ALA A 263 25.55 -29.22 76.43
CA ALA A 263 26.89 -29.37 75.85
C ALA A 263 27.50 -28.01 75.43
N ALA A 264 27.55 -27.07 76.38
CA ALA A 264 28.00 -25.69 76.19
C ALA A 264 29.41 -25.50 75.57
N PRO A 265 30.43 -26.34 75.85
CA PRO A 265 31.77 -26.17 75.25
C PRO A 265 31.78 -26.29 73.72
N ALA A 266 30.78 -26.96 73.13
CA ALA A 266 30.62 -27.11 71.68
C ALA A 266 29.77 -25.98 71.04
N TRP A 267 29.80 -24.77 71.61
CA TRP A 267 28.93 -23.64 71.25
C TRP A 267 28.87 -23.33 69.75
N PHE A 268 29.99 -23.45 69.04
CA PHE A 268 30.08 -23.13 67.61
C PHE A 268 29.24 -24.06 66.73
N LEU A 269 29.06 -25.34 67.12
CA LEU A 269 28.21 -26.29 66.40
C LEU A 269 26.73 -25.92 66.56
N TRP A 270 26.33 -25.46 67.74
CA TRP A 270 24.95 -25.07 68.03
C TRP A 270 24.57 -23.75 67.39
N ILE A 271 25.49 -22.77 67.31
CA ILE A 271 25.28 -21.56 66.51
C ILE A 271 25.12 -21.91 65.03
N GLY A 272 25.98 -22.79 64.50
CA GLY A 272 25.85 -23.28 63.12
C GLY A 272 24.48 -23.93 62.87
N LEU A 273 24.02 -24.78 63.80
CA LEU A 273 22.72 -25.45 63.72
C LEU A 273 21.54 -24.47 63.83
N ALA A 274 21.63 -23.44 64.66
CA ALA A 274 20.61 -22.40 64.80
C ALA A 274 20.51 -21.52 63.55
N ILE A 275 21.65 -21.11 62.98
CA ILE A 275 21.69 -20.35 61.72
C ILE A 275 21.12 -21.20 60.58
N TRP A 276 21.49 -22.48 60.50
CA TRP A 276 20.98 -23.38 59.48
C TRP A 276 19.47 -23.65 59.65
N GLY A 277 19.01 -23.84 60.89
CA GLY A 277 17.60 -23.94 61.24
C GLY A 277 16.81 -22.68 60.89
N TRP A 278 17.39 -21.49 61.10
CA TRP A 278 16.78 -20.21 60.76
C TRP A 278 16.65 -20.01 59.24
N VAL A 279 17.71 -20.31 58.47
CA VAL A 279 17.69 -20.21 57.00
C VAL A 279 16.66 -21.18 56.41
N THR A 280 16.60 -22.42 56.91
CA THR A 280 15.63 -23.42 56.45
C THR A 280 14.18 -23.09 56.84
N PHE A 281 13.98 -22.44 57.99
CA PHE A 281 12.68 -21.97 58.45
C PHE A 281 12.18 -20.71 57.71
N SER A 282 13.10 -19.87 57.24
CA SER A 282 12.79 -18.60 56.56
C SER A 282 12.39 -18.81 55.09
N ASP A 283 12.82 -19.90 54.45
CA ASP A 283 12.44 -20.28 53.08
C ASP A 283 11.02 -20.88 53.01
N ARG A 284 10.00 -20.05 53.28
CA ARG A 284 8.59 -20.47 53.40
C ARG A 284 7.79 -20.32 52.13
N ASP A 285 8.21 -19.42 51.26
CA ASP A 285 7.45 -19.08 50.07
C ASP A 285 7.67 -20.11 48.96
N VAL A 286 6.59 -20.42 48.26
CA VAL A 286 6.63 -21.29 47.08
C VAL A 286 7.05 -20.43 45.90
N ALA A 287 8.07 -20.88 45.16
CA ALA A 287 8.51 -20.20 43.95
C ALA A 287 7.37 -20.16 42.92
N THR A 288 7.08 -18.97 42.40
CA THR A 288 5.97 -18.73 41.45
C THR A 288 6.32 -19.09 40.01
N GLY A 289 7.62 -19.16 39.67
CA GLY A 289 8.12 -19.43 38.32
C GLY A 289 7.61 -20.74 37.68
N PRO A 290 7.64 -21.89 38.39
CA PRO A 290 7.08 -23.14 37.87
C PRO A 290 5.58 -23.06 37.55
N PHE A 291 4.79 -22.35 38.35
CA PHE A 291 3.35 -22.17 38.13
C PHE A 291 3.05 -21.19 36.98
N GLN A 292 3.88 -20.17 36.80
CA GLN A 292 3.79 -19.28 35.63
C GLN A 292 4.13 -20.04 34.34
N LYS A 293 5.12 -20.93 34.37
CA LYS A 293 5.43 -21.81 33.25
C LYS A 293 4.28 -22.79 32.97
N ALA A 294 3.72 -23.41 34.01
CA ALA A 294 2.57 -24.30 33.88
C ALA A 294 1.33 -23.60 33.27
N PHE A 295 1.11 -22.32 33.59
CA PHE A 295 0.07 -21.51 32.93
C PHE A 295 0.36 -21.32 31.44
N LYS A 296 1.59 -20.96 31.06
CA LYS A 296 1.98 -20.79 29.66
C LYS A 296 1.85 -22.10 28.86
N ASP A 297 2.33 -23.21 29.40
CA ASP A 297 2.23 -24.53 28.77
C ASP A 297 0.76 -24.96 28.60
N ALA A 298 -0.11 -24.64 29.57
CA ALA A 298 -1.55 -24.88 29.48
C ALA A 298 -2.23 -23.96 28.44
N ASP A 299 -1.85 -22.68 28.34
CA ASP A 299 -2.36 -21.75 27.34
C ASP A 299 -1.94 -22.16 25.91
N GLU A 300 -0.69 -22.61 25.73
CA GLU A 300 -0.21 -23.19 24.47
C GLU A 300 -0.93 -24.48 24.10
N ARG A 301 -1.29 -25.31 25.10
CA ARG A 301 -2.12 -26.50 24.88
C ARG A 301 -3.52 -26.11 24.39
N VAL A 302 -4.15 -25.10 24.99
CA VAL A 302 -5.45 -24.56 24.52
C VAL A 302 -5.35 -24.10 23.06
N GLN A 303 -4.28 -23.37 22.70
CA GLN A 303 -4.07 -22.94 21.32
C GLN A 303 -3.94 -24.11 20.33
N ARG A 304 -3.19 -25.17 20.69
CA ARG A 304 -3.03 -26.37 19.85
C ARG A 304 -4.35 -27.11 19.65
N GLU A 305 -5.10 -27.33 20.73
CA GLU A 305 -6.38 -28.02 20.65
C GLU A 305 -7.45 -27.20 19.91
N LEU A 306 -7.47 -25.87 20.11
CA LEU A 306 -8.34 -24.98 19.33
C LEU A 306 -8.02 -25.05 17.84
N ASN A 307 -6.74 -25.02 17.45
CA ASN A 307 -6.34 -25.16 16.06
C ASN A 307 -6.75 -26.51 15.49
N ALA A 308 -6.52 -27.60 16.23
CA ALA A 308 -6.90 -28.94 15.81
C ALA A 308 -8.44 -29.08 15.67
N PHE A 309 -9.20 -28.49 16.58
CA PHE A 309 -10.66 -28.45 16.52
C PHE A 309 -11.18 -27.70 15.28
N VAL A 310 -10.64 -26.50 15.01
CA VAL A 310 -11.01 -25.68 13.84
C VAL A 310 -10.70 -26.42 12.52
N GLN A 311 -9.56 -27.11 12.45
CA GLN A 311 -9.15 -27.90 11.27
C GLN A 311 -10.07 -29.11 11.05
N ARG A 312 -10.28 -29.95 12.08
CA ARG A 312 -11.14 -31.15 11.97
C ARG A 312 -12.58 -30.81 11.60
N ASN A 313 -13.08 -29.66 12.05
CA ASN A 313 -14.44 -29.23 11.79
C ASN A 313 -14.59 -28.34 10.55
N GLY A 314 -13.56 -28.24 9.69
CA GLY A 314 -13.65 -27.65 8.35
C GLY A 314 -13.79 -26.13 8.30
N MET A 315 -13.62 -25.43 9.42
CA MET A 315 -13.68 -23.97 9.46
C MET A 315 -12.53 -23.33 8.68
N ALA A 316 -11.36 -23.99 8.65
CA ALA A 316 -10.20 -23.51 7.90
C ALA A 316 -10.46 -23.43 6.38
N GLU A 317 -11.19 -24.39 5.83
CA GLU A 317 -11.57 -24.42 4.43
C GLU A 317 -12.55 -23.28 4.09
N VAL A 318 -13.53 -23.02 4.96
CA VAL A 318 -14.52 -21.95 4.73
C VAL A 318 -13.89 -20.55 4.83
N VAL A 319 -12.92 -20.37 5.73
CA VAL A 319 -12.15 -19.12 5.82
C VAL A 319 -11.25 -18.93 4.60
N LYS A 320 -10.65 -20.01 4.07
CA LYS A 320 -9.91 -19.97 2.81
C LYS A 320 -10.82 -19.55 1.65
N VAL A 321 -11.98 -20.18 1.51
CA VAL A 321 -13.00 -19.80 0.51
C VAL A 321 -13.39 -18.33 0.64
N ARG A 322 -13.50 -17.82 1.87
CA ARG A 322 -13.75 -16.40 2.09
C ARG A 322 -12.60 -15.51 1.60
N GLY A 323 -11.36 -15.86 1.91
CA GLY A 323 -10.18 -15.13 1.44
C GLY A 323 -10.09 -15.10 -0.09
N ASP A 324 -10.33 -16.24 -0.75
CA ASP A 324 -10.37 -16.35 -2.20
C ASP A 324 -11.48 -15.48 -2.81
N LEU A 325 -12.63 -15.39 -2.14
CA LEU A 325 -13.73 -14.51 -2.55
C LEU A 325 -13.39 -13.04 -2.37
N ASP A 326 -12.70 -12.64 -1.31
CA ASP A 326 -12.28 -11.24 -1.11
C ASP A 326 -11.31 -10.80 -2.24
N VAL A 327 -10.40 -11.67 -2.66
CA VAL A 327 -9.53 -11.44 -3.84
C VAL A 327 -10.36 -11.32 -5.12
N ALA A 328 -11.31 -12.22 -5.35
CA ALA A 328 -12.18 -12.18 -6.53
C ALA A 328 -13.06 -10.92 -6.58
N ILE A 329 -13.58 -10.49 -5.42
CA ILE A 329 -14.38 -9.25 -5.29
C ILE A 329 -13.53 -8.02 -5.57
N ALA A 330 -12.30 -7.98 -5.06
CA ALA A 330 -11.37 -6.89 -5.35
C ALA A 330 -11.04 -6.81 -6.85
N ALA A 331 -10.77 -7.97 -7.48
CA ALA A 331 -10.54 -8.06 -8.92
C ALA A 331 -11.76 -7.60 -9.72
N TYR A 332 -12.97 -8.03 -9.34
CA TYR A 332 -14.23 -7.62 -9.98
C TYR A 332 -14.45 -6.10 -9.93
N LYS A 333 -14.29 -5.48 -8.75
CA LYS A 333 -14.43 -4.03 -8.58
C LYS A 333 -13.37 -3.24 -9.36
N GLY A 334 -12.17 -3.78 -9.50
CA GLY A 334 -11.07 -3.17 -10.26
C GLY A 334 -11.14 -3.37 -11.77
N HIS A 335 -12.02 -4.26 -12.25
CA HIS A 335 -12.00 -4.77 -13.62
C HIS A 335 -12.31 -3.69 -14.66
N ASP A 336 -13.33 -2.86 -14.40
CA ASP A 336 -13.73 -1.80 -15.34
C ASP A 336 -12.64 -0.72 -15.47
N ASN A 337 -11.96 -0.41 -14.36
CA ASN A 337 -10.80 0.49 -14.37
C ASN A 337 -9.60 -0.13 -15.10
N ALA A 338 -9.39 -1.45 -15.00
CA ALA A 338 -8.34 -2.15 -15.74
C ALA A 338 -8.60 -2.12 -17.25
N LEU A 339 -9.84 -2.37 -17.68
CA LEU A 339 -10.25 -2.24 -19.08
C LEU A 339 -10.02 -0.82 -19.60
N ALA A 340 -10.40 0.20 -18.82
CA ALA A 340 -10.19 1.60 -19.20
C ALA A 340 -8.71 1.93 -19.40
N ARG A 341 -7.83 1.45 -18.50
CA ARG A 341 -6.37 1.62 -18.64
C ARG A 341 -5.82 0.91 -19.87
N GLU A 342 -6.20 -0.33 -20.14
CA GLU A 342 -5.74 -1.04 -21.33
C GLU A 342 -6.23 -0.41 -22.62
N LEU A 343 -7.48 0.05 -22.66
CA LEU A 343 -7.99 0.83 -23.79
C LEU A 343 -7.22 2.14 -23.97
N MET A 344 -6.84 2.81 -22.87
CA MET A 344 -6.01 4.01 -22.92
C MET A 344 -4.61 3.71 -23.48
N VAL A 345 -3.96 2.62 -23.06
CA VAL A 345 -2.67 2.17 -23.59
C VAL A 345 -2.77 1.78 -25.07
N MET A 346 -3.84 1.09 -25.46
CA MET A 346 -4.08 0.72 -26.85
C MET A 346 -4.28 1.96 -27.74
N LYS A 347 -4.93 3.00 -27.20
CA LYS A 347 -5.08 4.31 -27.85
C LYS A 347 -3.77 5.10 -27.89
N SER A 348 -2.98 5.11 -26.82
CA SER A 348 -1.67 5.81 -26.81
C SER A 348 -0.68 5.17 -27.77
N ASN A 349 -0.72 3.84 -27.91
CA ASN A 349 0.13 3.11 -28.83
C ASN A 349 -0.36 3.18 -30.29
N ARG A 350 -1.55 3.74 -30.55
CA ARG A 350 -2.11 3.86 -31.90
C ARG A 350 -1.21 4.71 -32.80
N GLU A 351 -0.73 5.86 -32.30
CA GLU A 351 0.16 6.72 -33.07
C GLU A 351 1.46 5.99 -33.42
N ALA A 352 2.06 5.29 -32.45
CA ALA A 352 3.26 4.50 -32.68
C ALA A 352 3.04 3.39 -33.72
N ARG A 353 1.91 2.67 -33.65
CA ARG A 353 1.54 1.63 -34.63
C ARG A 353 1.30 2.21 -36.03
N GLN A 354 0.55 3.31 -36.13
CA GLN A 354 0.31 3.99 -37.41
C GLN A 354 1.61 4.52 -38.01
N ARG A 355 2.50 5.06 -37.18
CA ARG A 355 3.82 5.54 -37.61
C ARG A 355 4.69 4.39 -38.12
N GLN A 356 4.70 3.26 -37.41
CA GLN A 356 5.42 2.07 -37.84
C GLN A 356 4.88 1.56 -39.19
N ALA A 357 3.56 1.43 -39.33
CA ALA A 357 2.93 1.02 -40.58
C ALA A 357 3.17 2.00 -41.74
N TYR A 358 3.18 3.31 -41.46
CA TYR A 358 3.52 4.34 -42.44
C TYR A 358 4.97 4.21 -42.92
N LEU A 359 5.91 4.05 -41.97
CA LEU A 359 7.33 3.84 -42.30
C LEU A 359 7.57 2.54 -43.07
N ASP A 360 6.72 1.53 -42.87
CA ASP A 360 6.79 0.26 -43.57
C ASP A 360 6.50 0.39 -45.08
N GLY A 361 5.69 1.39 -45.45
CA GLY A 361 5.43 1.74 -46.85
C GLY A 361 6.63 2.26 -47.64
N PHE A 362 7.78 2.50 -47.00
CA PHE A 362 8.99 3.04 -47.62
C PHE A 362 10.11 1.99 -47.68
N PRO A 363 10.16 1.15 -48.73
CA PRO A 363 11.18 0.12 -48.87
C PRO A 363 12.56 0.74 -49.14
N ILE A 364 13.59 0.25 -48.44
CA ILE A 364 14.97 0.74 -48.58
C ILE A 364 15.54 0.48 -49.97
N ARG A 365 15.03 -0.55 -50.67
CA ARG A 365 15.38 -0.87 -52.07
C ARG A 365 15.15 0.30 -53.03
N ARG A 366 14.18 1.16 -52.75
CA ARG A 366 13.81 2.31 -53.58
C ARG A 366 14.37 3.63 -53.03
N ALA A 367 15.17 3.59 -51.97
CA ALA A 367 15.69 4.79 -51.32
C ALA A 367 16.95 5.32 -52.03
N SER A 368 16.98 6.61 -52.34
CA SER A 368 18.18 7.28 -52.84
C SER A 368 18.97 7.90 -51.67
N ILE A 369 19.91 7.14 -51.09
CA ILE A 369 20.73 7.60 -49.96
C ILE A 369 22.20 7.74 -50.40
N SER A 370 22.76 8.94 -50.25
CA SER A 370 24.13 9.25 -50.69
C SER A 370 25.18 8.33 -50.06
N GLY A 371 25.93 7.59 -50.89
CA GLY A 371 26.95 6.62 -50.44
C GLY A 371 26.42 5.23 -50.11
N ILE A 372 25.14 4.95 -50.39
CA ILE A 372 24.52 3.63 -50.27
C ILE A 372 24.07 3.20 -51.66
N GLY A 373 24.90 2.41 -52.33
CA GLY A 373 24.59 1.79 -53.62
C GLY A 373 23.86 0.45 -53.48
N GLN A 374 23.65 -0.26 -54.61
CA GLN A 374 22.91 -1.52 -54.62
C GLN A 374 23.51 -2.61 -53.72
N ALA A 375 24.84 -2.76 -53.70
CA ALA A 375 25.51 -3.76 -52.87
C ALA A 375 25.24 -3.54 -51.36
N LYS A 376 25.37 -2.29 -50.88
CA LYS A 376 25.09 -1.93 -49.48
C LYS A 376 23.60 -2.04 -49.14
N THR A 377 22.72 -1.76 -50.09
CA THR A 377 21.27 -1.92 -49.93
C THR A 377 20.89 -3.40 -49.77
N ALA A 378 21.49 -4.29 -50.56
CA ALA A 378 21.29 -5.74 -50.43
C ALA A 378 21.77 -6.26 -49.06
N THR A 379 22.88 -5.72 -48.54
CA THR A 379 23.36 -6.07 -47.19
C THR A 379 22.41 -5.61 -46.09
N LEU A 380 21.77 -4.44 -46.20
CA LEU A 380 20.76 -4.00 -45.22
C LEU A 380 19.55 -4.95 -45.22
N ILE A 381 19.07 -5.33 -46.41
CA ILE A 381 17.94 -6.25 -46.57
C ILE A 381 18.26 -7.63 -46.00
N SER A 382 19.46 -8.17 -46.24
CA SER A 382 19.83 -9.49 -45.69
C SER A 382 19.95 -9.52 -44.16
N PHE A 383 20.03 -8.35 -43.52
CA PHE A 383 20.01 -8.19 -42.06
C PHE A 383 18.62 -7.80 -41.52
N GLY A 384 17.58 -7.91 -42.35
CA GLY A 384 16.19 -7.65 -41.95
C GLY A 384 15.82 -6.17 -41.91
N ILE A 385 16.60 -5.29 -42.56
CA ILE A 385 16.26 -3.87 -42.73
C ILE A 385 15.70 -3.70 -44.13
N GLU A 386 14.40 -3.88 -44.28
CA GLU A 386 13.72 -3.87 -45.57
C GLU A 386 13.00 -2.54 -45.82
N THR A 387 12.48 -1.91 -44.77
CA THR A 387 11.71 -0.68 -44.84
C THR A 387 12.25 0.39 -43.90
N ALA A 388 11.72 1.62 -43.98
CA ALA A 388 12.07 2.67 -43.03
C ALA A 388 11.62 2.34 -41.59
N ALA A 389 10.71 1.38 -41.41
CA ALA A 389 10.22 0.92 -40.11
C ALA A 389 11.28 0.13 -39.33
N ASP A 390 12.16 -0.58 -40.04
CA ASP A 390 13.20 -1.44 -39.47
C ASP A 390 14.48 -0.66 -39.10
N VAL A 391 14.58 0.59 -39.57
CA VAL A 391 15.77 1.43 -39.40
C VAL A 391 15.87 1.96 -37.96
N SER A 392 16.81 1.40 -37.21
CA SER A 392 17.29 1.96 -35.94
C SER A 392 18.82 2.11 -35.95
N GLN A 393 19.34 3.05 -35.16
CA GLN A 393 20.79 3.29 -35.09
C GLN A 393 21.56 2.04 -34.68
N SER A 394 21.00 1.25 -33.76
CA SER A 394 21.58 -0.03 -33.33
C SER A 394 21.45 -1.11 -34.39
N ALA A 395 20.33 -1.23 -35.09
CA ALA A 395 20.15 -2.23 -36.15
C ALA A 395 21.11 -1.98 -37.32
N VAL A 396 21.26 -0.74 -37.76
CA VAL A 396 22.14 -0.39 -38.89
C VAL A 396 23.62 -0.53 -38.52
N ARG A 397 24.02 -0.19 -37.29
CA ARG A 397 25.41 -0.38 -36.79
C ARG A 397 25.86 -1.84 -36.73
N ARG A 398 24.92 -2.78 -36.58
CA ARG A 398 25.22 -4.21 -36.58
C ARG A 398 25.51 -4.76 -37.97
N VAL A 399 25.20 -4.01 -39.02
CA VAL A 399 25.43 -4.45 -40.41
C VAL A 399 26.91 -4.20 -40.78
N PRO A 400 27.65 -5.24 -41.19
CA PRO A 400 29.04 -5.08 -41.63
C PRO A 400 29.18 -4.05 -42.75
N GLY A 401 30.13 -3.13 -42.61
CA GLY A 401 30.38 -2.08 -43.60
C GLY A 401 29.53 -0.81 -43.44
N PHE A 402 28.77 -0.69 -42.35
CA PHE A 402 28.03 0.51 -41.95
C PHE A 402 28.63 1.15 -40.67
N GLY A 403 29.58 2.07 -40.86
CA GLY A 403 30.14 2.89 -39.77
C GLY A 403 29.19 4.03 -39.35
N GLU A 404 29.65 4.92 -38.46
CA GLU A 404 28.85 6.03 -37.93
C GLU A 404 28.27 6.94 -39.02
N VAL A 405 29.07 7.26 -40.03
CA VAL A 405 28.66 8.17 -41.12
C VAL A 405 27.53 7.57 -41.95
N LEU A 406 27.64 6.29 -42.34
CA LEU A 406 26.61 5.63 -43.14
C LEU A 406 25.35 5.33 -42.31
N THR A 407 25.53 4.94 -41.05
CA THR A 407 24.44 4.78 -40.08
C THR A 407 23.64 6.07 -39.93
N GLY A 408 24.33 7.21 -39.73
CA GLY A 408 23.70 8.52 -39.61
C GLY A 408 22.87 8.88 -40.85
N LYS A 409 23.33 8.51 -42.05
CA LYS A 409 22.59 8.75 -43.30
C LYS A 409 21.32 7.91 -43.43
N VAL A 410 21.35 6.62 -43.06
CA VAL A 410 20.16 5.75 -43.08
C VAL A 410 19.13 6.23 -42.04
N VAL A 411 19.59 6.60 -40.85
CA VAL A 411 18.73 7.15 -39.79
C VAL A 411 18.14 8.51 -40.19
N ALA A 412 18.91 9.38 -40.84
CA ALA A 412 18.43 10.66 -41.36
C ALA A 412 17.36 10.47 -42.45
N TRP A 413 17.53 9.47 -43.31
CA TRP A 413 16.53 9.10 -44.33
C TRP A 413 15.20 8.68 -43.69
N ARG A 414 15.22 7.79 -42.69
CA ARG A 414 14.03 7.44 -41.91
C ARG A 414 13.39 8.68 -41.29
N ARG A 415 14.18 9.54 -40.62
CA ARG A 415 13.69 10.79 -39.99
C ARG A 415 13.02 11.73 -41.00
N GLY A 416 13.48 11.74 -42.25
CA GLY A 416 12.88 12.52 -43.34
C GLY A 416 11.49 12.05 -43.73
N HIS A 417 11.21 10.74 -43.66
CA HIS A 417 9.86 10.21 -43.85
C HIS A 417 9.01 10.39 -42.60
N GLU A 418 9.59 10.15 -41.42
CA GLU A 418 8.91 10.32 -40.13
C GLU A 418 8.40 11.75 -39.91
N SER A 419 9.14 12.78 -40.36
CA SER A 419 8.70 14.18 -40.26
C SER A 419 7.49 14.52 -41.13
N ARG A 420 7.17 13.68 -42.12
CA ARG A 420 6.00 13.83 -43.01
C ARG A 420 4.79 13.02 -42.54
N PHE A 421 4.98 12.15 -41.55
CA PHE A 421 3.90 11.37 -40.97
C PHE A 421 2.87 12.31 -40.32
N LYS A 422 1.60 12.13 -40.70
CA LYS A 422 0.46 12.79 -40.06
C LYS A 422 -0.40 11.73 -39.39
N TYR A 423 -0.57 11.87 -38.08
CA TYR A 423 -1.41 10.97 -37.30
C TYR A 423 -2.90 11.14 -37.70
N ASP A 424 -3.54 10.04 -38.09
CA ASP A 424 -4.98 10.00 -38.33
C ASP A 424 -5.71 9.57 -37.06
N ARG A 425 -6.64 10.40 -36.60
CA ARG A 425 -7.41 10.18 -35.38
C ARG A 425 -8.53 9.15 -35.57
N THR A 426 -8.89 8.82 -36.81
CA THR A 426 -9.93 7.83 -37.11
C THR A 426 -9.41 6.40 -36.92
N PRO A 427 -10.13 5.51 -36.21
CA PRO A 427 -9.76 4.11 -36.09
C PRO A 427 -9.84 3.41 -37.45
N ASN A 428 -8.82 2.65 -37.82
CA ASN A 428 -8.90 1.77 -38.99
C ASN A 428 -9.61 0.44 -38.64
N ALA A 429 -9.89 -0.39 -39.64
CA ALA A 429 -10.60 -1.66 -39.43
C ALA A 429 -9.88 -2.61 -38.45
N GLN A 430 -8.55 -2.59 -38.43
CA GLN A 430 -7.75 -3.40 -37.51
C GLN A 430 -7.88 -2.89 -36.06
N ASP A 431 -7.80 -1.58 -35.83
CA ASP A 431 -7.98 -0.97 -34.50
C ASP A 431 -9.36 -1.31 -33.91
N VAL A 432 -10.41 -1.31 -34.75
CA VAL A 432 -11.78 -1.67 -34.31
C VAL A 432 -11.87 -3.15 -33.94
N SER A 433 -11.23 -4.03 -34.72
CA SER A 433 -11.18 -5.47 -34.43
C SER A 433 -10.42 -5.76 -33.13
N ASP A 434 -9.26 -5.12 -32.94
CA ASP A 434 -8.42 -5.29 -31.76
C ASP A 434 -9.11 -4.77 -30.49
N GLU A 435 -9.78 -3.62 -30.57
CA GLU A 435 -10.57 -3.08 -29.47
C GLU A 435 -11.75 -4.02 -29.12
N LYS A 436 -12.44 -4.58 -30.13
CA LYS A 436 -13.53 -5.54 -29.92
C LYS A 436 -13.02 -6.83 -29.28
N ALA A 437 -11.87 -7.35 -29.72
CA ALA A 437 -11.25 -8.54 -29.15
C ALA A 437 -10.84 -8.30 -27.69
N LEU A 438 -10.24 -7.14 -27.39
CA LEU A 438 -9.87 -6.75 -26.03
C LEU A 438 -11.11 -6.70 -25.12
N ARG A 439 -12.16 -5.98 -25.53
CA ARG A 439 -13.43 -5.92 -24.80
C ARG A 439 -14.05 -7.31 -24.60
N GLY A 440 -13.98 -8.18 -25.61
CA GLY A 440 -14.45 -9.56 -25.52
C GLY A 440 -13.71 -10.39 -24.46
N ARG A 441 -12.38 -10.28 -24.39
CA ARG A 441 -11.58 -10.96 -23.35
C ARG A 441 -11.93 -10.47 -21.96
N PHE A 442 -11.99 -9.15 -21.76
CA PHE A 442 -12.38 -8.58 -20.47
C PHE A 442 -13.81 -8.96 -20.08
N ALA A 443 -14.75 -9.04 -21.02
CA ALA A 443 -16.10 -9.51 -20.74
C ALA A 443 -16.13 -10.98 -20.28
N ALA A 444 -15.32 -11.85 -20.90
CA ALA A 444 -15.20 -13.25 -20.50
C ALA A 444 -14.57 -13.39 -19.09
N GLU A 445 -13.53 -12.62 -18.79
CA GLU A 445 -12.92 -12.57 -17.46
C GLU A 445 -13.89 -12.08 -16.39
N LYS A 446 -14.64 -11.00 -16.69
CA LYS A 446 -15.69 -10.48 -15.80
C LYS A 446 -16.74 -11.55 -15.51
N ALA A 447 -17.24 -12.23 -16.55
CA ALA A 447 -18.22 -13.31 -16.38
C ALA A 447 -17.69 -14.47 -15.52
N LYS A 448 -16.39 -14.79 -15.63
CA LYS A 448 -15.74 -15.79 -14.77
C LYS A 448 -15.69 -15.34 -13.31
N LEU A 449 -15.32 -14.08 -13.05
CA LEU A 449 -15.32 -13.49 -11.70
C LEU A 449 -16.72 -13.50 -11.09
N GLU A 450 -17.73 -13.07 -11.85
CA GLU A 450 -19.13 -13.09 -11.42
C GLU A 450 -19.63 -14.50 -11.06
N SER A 451 -19.27 -15.49 -11.87
CA SER A 451 -19.59 -16.91 -11.59
C SER A 451 -18.90 -17.40 -10.32
N SER A 452 -17.62 -17.06 -10.15
CA SER A 452 -16.85 -17.41 -8.96
C SER A 452 -17.47 -16.83 -7.68
N ILE A 453 -17.86 -15.55 -7.70
CA ILE A 453 -18.50 -14.86 -6.58
C ILE A 453 -19.83 -15.53 -6.21
N ARG A 454 -20.69 -15.80 -7.19
CA ARG A 454 -21.99 -16.46 -6.93
C ARG A 454 -21.84 -17.88 -6.41
N ASN A 455 -20.96 -18.67 -7.01
CA ASN A 455 -20.72 -20.05 -6.57
C ASN A 455 -20.11 -20.08 -5.17
N GLY A 456 -19.17 -19.18 -4.88
CA GLY A 456 -18.58 -19.05 -3.55
C GLY A 456 -19.58 -18.65 -2.48
N LEU A 457 -20.54 -17.76 -2.78
CA LEU A 457 -21.66 -17.50 -1.87
C LEU A 457 -22.48 -18.77 -1.59
N GLY A 458 -22.74 -19.59 -2.61
CA GLY A 458 -23.39 -20.89 -2.43
C GLY A 458 -22.61 -21.79 -1.46
N THR A 459 -21.28 -21.86 -1.60
CA THR A 459 -20.41 -22.60 -0.68
C THR A 459 -20.49 -22.06 0.75
N LEU A 460 -20.46 -20.73 0.94
CA LEU A 460 -20.58 -20.11 2.26
C LEU A 460 -21.96 -20.37 2.90
N LYS A 461 -23.05 -20.29 2.12
CA LYS A 461 -24.41 -20.61 2.59
C LYS A 461 -24.53 -22.06 3.05
N ASN A 462 -23.97 -22.99 2.29
CA ASN A 462 -23.96 -24.42 2.65
C ASN A 462 -23.13 -24.67 3.91
N ALA A 463 -22.05 -23.92 4.11
CA ALA A 463 -21.22 -24.02 5.31
C ALA A 463 -21.87 -23.40 6.56
N ARG A 464 -22.91 -22.56 6.41
CA ARG A 464 -23.53 -21.81 7.51
C ARG A 464 -24.00 -22.71 8.65
N ALA A 465 -24.79 -23.74 8.32
CA ALA A 465 -25.33 -24.67 9.32
C ALA A 465 -24.21 -25.40 10.10
N ARG A 466 -23.10 -25.73 9.43
CA ARG A 466 -21.93 -26.36 10.05
C ARG A 466 -21.21 -25.39 10.98
N LEU A 467 -21.05 -24.13 10.58
CA LEU A 467 -20.41 -23.10 11.40
C LEU A 467 -21.24 -22.75 12.64
N ASP A 468 -22.56 -22.67 12.51
CA ASP A 468 -23.48 -22.38 13.63
C ASP A 468 -23.50 -23.51 14.67
N ALA A 469 -23.16 -24.74 14.29
CA ALA A 469 -23.03 -25.88 15.21
C ALA A 469 -21.70 -25.90 15.98
N LEU A 470 -20.66 -25.18 15.53
CA LEU A 470 -19.31 -25.24 16.13
C LEU A 470 -19.26 -24.88 17.62
N PRO A 471 -19.96 -23.84 18.13
CA PRO A 471 -19.95 -23.53 19.56
C PRO A 471 -20.49 -24.67 20.43
N ALA A 472 -21.51 -25.38 19.96
CA ALA A 472 -22.06 -26.53 20.67
C ALA A 472 -21.09 -27.72 20.63
N MET A 473 -20.46 -27.96 19.49
CA MET A 473 -19.44 -29.01 19.34
C MET A 473 -18.21 -28.74 20.21
N ALA A 474 -17.76 -27.49 20.31
CA ALA A 474 -16.63 -27.09 21.15
C ALA A 474 -16.88 -27.36 22.64
N LYS A 475 -18.12 -27.19 23.12
CA LYS A 475 -18.54 -27.55 24.48
C LYS A 475 -18.47 -29.05 24.76
N SER A 476 -18.62 -29.88 23.73
CA SER A 476 -18.56 -31.35 23.84
C SER A 476 -17.20 -31.96 23.50
N ASP A 477 -16.24 -31.16 23.01
CA ASP A 477 -14.90 -31.63 22.65
C ASP A 477 -14.06 -31.83 23.92
N ARG A 478 -13.81 -33.09 24.27
CA ARG A 478 -13.06 -33.45 25.48
C ARG A 478 -11.66 -32.84 25.50
N ALA A 479 -10.92 -32.90 24.39
CA ALA A 479 -9.55 -32.40 24.34
C ALA A 479 -9.48 -30.89 24.62
N LEU A 480 -10.40 -30.11 24.03
CA LEU A 480 -10.50 -28.67 24.24
C LEU A 480 -10.98 -28.33 25.66
N THR A 481 -12.01 -29.00 26.16
CA THR A 481 -12.51 -28.78 27.52
C THR A 481 -11.49 -29.15 28.60
N ASP A 482 -10.73 -30.22 28.42
CA ASP A 482 -9.65 -30.62 29.32
C ASP A 482 -8.47 -29.62 29.30
N ALA A 483 -8.14 -29.07 28.13
CA ALA A 483 -7.13 -28.03 28.01
C ALA A 483 -7.56 -26.74 28.72
N LEU A 484 -8.82 -26.35 28.59
CA LEU A 484 -9.39 -25.18 29.26
C LEU A 484 -9.46 -25.38 30.78
N ALA A 485 -9.82 -26.58 31.25
CA ALA A 485 -9.80 -26.92 32.67
C ALA A 485 -8.39 -26.87 33.25
N ALA A 486 -7.38 -27.38 32.54
CA ALA A 486 -5.99 -27.31 32.95
C ALA A 486 -5.49 -25.86 33.06
N ARG A 487 -5.85 -24.99 32.09
CA ARG A 487 -5.52 -23.56 32.15
C ARG A 487 -6.21 -22.87 33.33
N ALA A 488 -7.50 -23.13 33.55
CA ALA A 488 -8.26 -22.58 34.67
C ALA A 488 -7.70 -23.01 36.04
N GLN A 489 -7.21 -24.25 36.15
CA GLN A 489 -6.53 -24.73 37.34
C GLN A 489 -5.21 -24.00 37.58
N SER A 490 -4.36 -23.84 36.55
CA SER A 490 -3.09 -23.09 36.67
C SER A 490 -3.32 -21.62 37.03
N GLU A 491 -4.39 -21.00 36.51
CA GLU A 491 -4.79 -19.64 36.86
C GLU A 491 -5.22 -19.53 38.33
N HIS A 492 -6.01 -20.50 38.81
CA HIS A 492 -6.41 -20.56 40.22
C HIS A 492 -5.21 -20.74 41.15
N ASP A 493 -4.28 -21.63 40.81
CA ASP A 493 -3.06 -21.86 41.59
C ASP A 493 -2.17 -20.60 41.68
N LEU A 494 -2.07 -19.81 40.60
CA LEU A 494 -1.35 -18.53 40.60
C LEU A 494 -2.03 -17.48 41.50
N ARG A 495 -3.36 -17.41 41.47
CA ARG A 495 -4.14 -16.52 42.35
C ARG A 495 -3.98 -16.90 43.83
N GLU A 496 -3.97 -18.20 44.13
CA GLU A 496 -3.74 -18.74 45.48
C GLU A 496 -2.31 -18.51 46.01
N LEU A 497 -1.36 -18.23 45.11
CA LEU A 497 0.01 -17.83 45.44
C LEU A 497 0.19 -16.30 45.51
N GLY A 498 -0.85 -15.52 45.22
CA GLY A 498 -0.76 -14.05 45.12
C GLY A 498 0.11 -13.56 43.96
N ALA A 499 0.37 -14.42 42.97
CA ALA A 499 1.22 -14.13 41.82
C ALA A 499 0.41 -13.50 40.67
N SER A 500 1.08 -12.70 39.82
CA SER A 500 0.46 -12.17 38.61
C SER A 500 0.17 -13.28 37.59
N VAL A 501 -1.06 -13.30 37.07
CA VAL A 501 -1.48 -14.20 35.99
C VAL A 501 -1.02 -13.61 34.65
N PRO A 502 -0.25 -14.35 33.82
CA PRO A 502 0.12 -13.90 32.48
C PRO A 502 -1.09 -13.67 31.57
N ALA A 503 -0.99 -12.74 30.62
CA ALA A 503 -2.01 -12.56 29.60
C ALA A 503 -2.07 -13.79 28.67
N SER A 504 -3.28 -14.24 28.32
CA SER A 504 -3.48 -15.35 27.37
C SER A 504 -3.07 -14.92 25.96
N ALA A 505 -2.36 -15.80 25.26
CA ALA A 505 -1.94 -15.63 23.88
C ALA A 505 -2.84 -16.37 22.87
N VAL A 506 -3.93 -17.00 23.36
CA VAL A 506 -4.84 -17.79 22.52
C VAL A 506 -5.58 -16.88 21.54
N ALA A 507 -5.43 -17.17 20.25
CA ALA A 507 -6.09 -16.48 19.15
C ALA A 507 -6.59 -17.47 18.10
N LEU A 508 -7.64 -17.10 17.36
CA LEU A 508 -8.11 -17.91 16.23
C LEU A 508 -7.13 -17.74 15.06
N LYS A 509 -6.13 -18.63 14.97
CA LYS A 509 -5.22 -18.68 13.82
C LYS A 509 -5.78 -19.67 12.82
N VAL A 510 -6.59 -19.18 11.90
CA VAL A 510 -7.09 -20.00 10.80
C VAL A 510 -6.04 -20.02 9.69
N THR A 511 -5.06 -20.90 9.84
CA THR A 511 -4.07 -21.13 8.78
C THR A 511 -4.68 -22.08 7.75
N PRO A 512 -4.79 -21.71 6.46
CA PRO A 512 -5.27 -22.63 5.44
C PRO A 512 -4.34 -23.84 5.35
N PRO A 513 -4.86 -25.04 5.04
CA PRO A 513 -4.01 -26.20 4.75
C PRO A 513 -3.09 -25.87 3.57
N GLN A 514 -1.81 -26.25 3.70
CA GLN A 514 -0.79 -26.11 2.65
C GLN A 514 -1.12 -26.96 1.43
#